data_AF-A0A9N9FZU6-F1
#
_entry.id   AF-A0A9N9FZU6-F1
#
_cell.length_a   1.000
_cell.length_b   1.000
_cell.length_c   1.000
_cell.angle_alpha   90.00
_cell.angle_beta   90.00
_cell.angle_gamma   90.00
#
_symmetry.space_group_name_H-M   'P 1'
#
loop_
_entity.id
_entity.type
_entity.pdbx_description
1 polymer ?
#
loop_
_entity_poly.entity_id
_entity_poly.type
_entity_poly.pdbx_seq_one_letter_code
_entity_poly.pdbx_strand_id
1 'polypeptide(L)'
;MEPMEPTKYNVTYLNWIKYEFTDEKYVIQKSNGTIAIKADDEYSIYDYLVFNTVDGLYAIVYMVVSTKIQDNLRYLVIPSLIFNAFSSEEPIMSLYVNIIKDGFDQRFMLFQSYDRFLIRTSILNCQAGFTSVDTQSSICFIISEIDFNLTDTVDRKFIKFSTSGSVIQTSTLYNSLSTYASFFNIIPLKFGGYFYYDNGDINICDIDNSCESFSVSLNTSDYDVKYGVFNNNTVWISMQNNINYSSNWFIITKDAKQFIKDNGFNNPAILFTQPEQNKTLISLSSGENININITFFTPISLSTGNLTIYQVINESNYLLRQIYPASNCILIQNNNTAVSCKVLPSTFNRIDRIYTISLDDNFVRTLSFNEPLNGIKRDVWQLRNHSTKATLKLNTNLTFYQQIKNDLYQQIITRLPIDSNRLYITGNIQSDFVDSNILIEFAVTKATNSSNEPSVNDIINDLNDMIKNKDGSALFDWNYIKVLDSNYGFQIKGI
;
A
#
# COMPACT_ATOMS: atom_id res chain seq x y z
N MET A 1 -6.35 -22.89 -18.70
CA MET A 1 -7.76 -23.21 -18.37
C MET A 1 -8.55 -22.77 -19.60
N GLU A 2 -8.95 -23.72 -20.44
CA GLU A 2 -9.86 -23.42 -21.56
C GLU A 2 -11.20 -22.95 -21.00
N PRO A 3 -11.88 -21.97 -21.62
CA PRO A 3 -13.25 -21.68 -21.28
C PRO A 3 -14.10 -22.87 -21.76
N MET A 4 -14.64 -23.64 -20.82
CA MET A 4 -15.70 -24.60 -21.14
C MET A 4 -16.86 -23.83 -21.77
N GLU A 5 -17.30 -24.27 -22.95
CA GLU A 5 -18.57 -23.84 -23.52
C GLU A 5 -19.69 -24.02 -22.48
N PRO A 6 -20.62 -23.05 -22.32
CA PRO A 6 -21.73 -23.19 -21.40
C PRO A 6 -22.71 -24.23 -21.96
N THR A 7 -22.54 -25.46 -21.50
CA THR A 7 -23.55 -26.51 -21.64
C THR A 7 -24.66 -26.24 -20.62
N LYS A 8 -25.90 -26.17 -21.14
CA LYS A 8 -27.16 -25.97 -20.41
C LYS A 8 -27.23 -26.73 -19.08
N TYR A 9 -27.11 -26.03 -17.96
CA TYR A 9 -27.74 -26.42 -16.71
C TYR A 9 -28.26 -25.16 -16.02
N ASN A 10 -29.50 -25.17 -15.54
CA ASN A 10 -29.96 -24.20 -14.55
C ASN A 10 -29.10 -24.45 -13.30
N VAL A 11 -27.97 -23.76 -13.21
CA VAL A 11 -27.03 -23.93 -12.10
C VAL A 11 -27.71 -23.35 -10.87
N THR A 12 -28.23 -24.22 -10.01
CA THR A 12 -28.87 -23.81 -8.75
C THR A 12 -27.87 -23.79 -7.60
N TYR A 13 -26.63 -24.23 -7.81
CA TYR A 13 -25.60 -24.21 -6.78
C TYR A 13 -24.18 -24.02 -7.31
N LEU A 14 -23.31 -23.44 -6.50
CA LEU A 14 -21.86 -23.35 -6.71
C LEU A 14 -21.15 -24.08 -5.57
N ASN A 15 -20.22 -24.96 -5.90
CA ASN A 15 -19.32 -25.57 -4.93
C ASN A 15 -17.97 -24.83 -4.97
N TRP A 16 -17.41 -24.54 -3.80
CA TRP A 16 -16.12 -23.87 -3.68
C TRP A 16 -15.19 -24.62 -2.73
N ILE A 17 -13.88 -24.51 -2.96
CA ILE A 17 -12.82 -25.11 -2.15
C ILE A 17 -11.71 -24.07 -1.96
N LYS A 18 -11.30 -23.83 -0.71
CA LYS A 18 -10.18 -22.96 -0.32
C LYS A 18 -8.94 -23.80 -0.07
N TYR A 19 -7.82 -23.41 -0.69
CA TYR A 19 -6.51 -24.04 -0.53
C TYR A 19 -5.52 -23.08 0.13
N GLU A 20 -4.52 -23.62 0.82
CA GLU A 20 -3.37 -22.88 1.35
C GLU A 20 -2.07 -23.55 0.94
N PHE A 21 -1.07 -22.75 0.59
CA PHE A 21 0.30 -23.23 0.40
C PHE A 21 1.02 -23.22 1.75
N THR A 22 1.51 -24.38 2.17
CA THR A 22 2.35 -24.52 3.35
C THR A 22 3.79 -24.10 3.06
N ASP A 23 4.56 -23.79 4.11
CA ASP A 23 5.99 -23.47 4.00
C ASP A 23 6.82 -24.59 3.33
N GLU A 24 6.33 -25.83 3.41
CA GLU A 24 6.91 -27.02 2.77
C GLU A 24 6.45 -27.22 1.32
N LYS A 25 5.78 -26.23 0.72
CA LYS A 25 5.22 -26.21 -0.65
C LYS A 25 4.13 -27.26 -0.92
N TYR A 26 3.51 -27.83 0.12
CA TYR A 26 2.29 -28.63 -0.04
C TYR A 26 1.06 -27.73 -0.14
N VAL A 27 0.12 -28.12 -0.99
CA VAL A 27 -1.21 -27.50 -1.09
C VAL A 27 -2.16 -28.29 -0.18
N ILE A 28 -2.71 -27.62 0.82
CA ILE A 28 -3.69 -28.21 1.73
C ILE A 28 -5.06 -27.58 1.53
N GLN A 29 -6.11 -28.39 1.52
CA GLN A 29 -7.48 -27.90 1.55
C GLN A 29 -7.79 -27.39 2.96
N LYS A 30 -8.21 -26.13 3.08
CA LYS A 30 -8.58 -25.50 4.36
C LYS A 30 -10.06 -25.56 4.65
N SER A 31 -10.87 -25.32 3.62
CA SER A 31 -12.33 -25.32 3.75
C SER A 31 -12.98 -25.56 2.39
N ASN A 32 -14.25 -25.91 2.42
CA ASN A 32 -15.12 -25.98 1.26
C ASN A 32 -16.53 -25.55 1.66
N GLY A 33 -17.37 -25.32 0.66
CA GLY A 33 -18.76 -24.97 0.88
C GLY A 33 -19.58 -25.01 -0.39
N THR A 34 -20.88 -24.80 -0.22
CA THR A 34 -21.86 -24.78 -1.31
C THR A 34 -22.74 -23.56 -1.16
N ILE A 35 -22.81 -22.74 -2.21
CA ILE A 35 -23.80 -21.69 -2.36
C ILE A 35 -24.97 -22.31 -3.12
N ALA A 36 -26.17 -22.35 -2.53
CA ALA A 36 -27.35 -22.88 -3.20
C ALA A 36 -28.47 -21.84 -3.28
N ILE A 37 -29.18 -21.85 -4.39
CA ILE A 37 -30.47 -21.19 -4.61
C ILE A 37 -31.53 -22.29 -4.50
N LYS A 38 -32.69 -21.99 -3.89
CA LYS A 38 -33.73 -23.01 -3.81
C LYS A 38 -34.26 -23.27 -5.22
N ALA A 39 -34.37 -24.55 -5.57
CA ALA A 39 -34.79 -24.98 -6.91
C ALA A 39 -36.22 -24.49 -7.27
N ASP A 40 -37.06 -24.25 -6.26
CA ASP A 40 -38.44 -23.78 -6.44
C ASP A 40 -38.55 -22.26 -6.66
N ASP A 41 -37.45 -21.50 -6.54
CA ASP A 41 -37.50 -20.03 -6.64
C ASP A 41 -37.60 -19.54 -8.11
N GLU A 42 -37.55 -20.42 -9.12
CA GLU A 42 -37.50 -20.03 -10.56
C GLU A 42 -36.33 -19.08 -10.88
N TYR A 43 -35.16 -19.35 -10.29
CA TYR A 43 -33.92 -18.62 -10.52
C TYR A 43 -32.74 -19.57 -10.76
N SER A 44 -31.75 -19.08 -11.49
CA SER A 44 -30.48 -19.79 -11.72
C SER A 44 -29.28 -18.86 -11.55
N ILE A 45 -28.16 -19.42 -11.10
CA ILE A 45 -26.87 -18.74 -11.09
C ILE A 45 -26.39 -18.64 -12.54
N TYR A 46 -26.25 -17.42 -13.01
CA TYR A 46 -25.90 -17.13 -14.40
C TYR A 46 -24.41 -16.85 -14.59
N ASP A 47 -23.80 -16.14 -13.64
CA ASP A 47 -22.40 -15.73 -13.70
C ASP A 47 -21.81 -15.65 -12.28
N TYR A 48 -20.49 -15.80 -12.15
CA TYR A 48 -19.79 -15.69 -10.87
C TYR A 48 -18.32 -15.29 -11.03
N LEU A 49 -17.78 -14.65 -9.99
CA LEU A 49 -16.39 -14.23 -9.91
C LEU A 49 -15.87 -14.40 -8.48
N VAL A 50 -14.61 -14.80 -8.35
CA VAL A 50 -13.91 -14.88 -7.06
C VAL A 50 -12.85 -13.78 -7.00
N PHE A 51 -12.77 -13.07 -5.89
CA PHE A 51 -11.72 -12.09 -5.64
C PHE A 51 -11.27 -12.09 -4.17
N ASN A 52 -10.09 -11.50 -3.90
CA ASN A 52 -9.55 -11.38 -2.56
C ASN A 52 -9.97 -10.05 -1.93
N THR A 53 -10.39 -10.10 -0.67
CA THR A 53 -10.59 -8.89 0.14
C THR A 53 -9.25 -8.40 0.70
N VAL A 54 -9.22 -7.17 1.20
CA VAL A 54 -8.02 -6.52 1.72
C VAL A 54 -7.43 -7.26 2.93
N ASP A 55 -8.28 -7.86 3.75
CA ASP A 55 -7.88 -8.66 4.91
C ASP A 55 -7.46 -10.10 4.56
N GLY A 56 -7.31 -10.43 3.28
CA GLY A 56 -6.84 -11.73 2.81
C GLY A 56 -7.91 -12.83 2.81
N LEU A 57 -9.18 -12.47 3.01
CA LEU A 57 -10.30 -13.38 2.81
C LEU A 57 -10.65 -13.48 1.32
N TYR A 58 -11.56 -14.42 1.02
CA TYR A 58 -12.10 -14.62 -0.33
C TYR A 58 -13.55 -14.18 -0.38
N ALA A 59 -13.93 -13.58 -1.49
CA ALA A 59 -15.31 -13.20 -1.79
C ALA A 59 -15.74 -13.84 -3.10
N ILE A 60 -16.93 -14.45 -3.10
CA ILE A 60 -17.57 -14.98 -4.30
C ILE A 60 -18.75 -14.07 -4.63
N VAL A 61 -18.65 -13.33 -5.73
CA VAL A 61 -19.76 -12.55 -6.27
C VAL A 61 -20.44 -13.42 -7.32
N TYR A 62 -21.76 -13.45 -7.30
CA TYR A 62 -22.52 -14.24 -8.25
C TYR A 62 -23.83 -13.57 -8.59
N MET A 63 -24.24 -13.78 -9.82
CA MET A 63 -25.43 -13.21 -10.41
C MET A 63 -26.50 -14.29 -10.55
N VAL A 64 -27.71 -13.92 -10.16
CA VAL A 64 -28.88 -14.77 -10.18
C VAL A 64 -29.90 -14.15 -11.12
N VAL A 65 -30.40 -14.91 -12.08
CA VAL A 65 -31.39 -14.46 -13.07
C VAL A 65 -32.61 -15.37 -13.06
N SER A 66 -33.78 -14.78 -13.29
CA SER A 66 -35.04 -15.55 -13.31
C SER A 66 -35.02 -16.56 -14.46
N THR A 67 -35.47 -17.78 -14.21
CA THR A 67 -35.62 -18.82 -15.24
C THR A 67 -36.91 -18.65 -16.05
N LYS A 68 -37.90 -17.89 -15.56
CA LYS A 68 -39.10 -17.49 -16.32
C LYS A 68 -38.76 -16.82 -17.67
N ILE A 69 -37.57 -16.25 -17.74
CA ILE A 69 -37.00 -15.56 -18.89
C ILE A 69 -36.48 -16.54 -19.97
N GLN A 70 -36.07 -17.74 -19.59
CA GLN A 70 -35.35 -18.66 -20.50
C GLN A 70 -36.25 -19.41 -21.48
N ASP A 71 -37.59 -19.31 -21.35
CA ASP A 71 -38.53 -20.14 -22.10
C ASP A 71 -38.98 -19.59 -23.47
N ASN A 72 -38.46 -18.45 -23.95
CA ASN A 72 -38.80 -17.91 -25.28
C ASN A 72 -37.57 -17.58 -26.15
N LEU A 73 -36.99 -18.61 -26.79
CA LEU A 73 -37.03 -18.82 -28.26
C LEU A 73 -35.90 -19.74 -28.73
N ARG A 74 -36.32 -20.74 -29.52
CA ARG A 74 -35.47 -21.68 -30.25
C ARG A 74 -34.76 -20.99 -31.41
N TYR A 75 -33.49 -21.35 -31.58
CA TYR A 75 -32.75 -21.36 -32.85
C TYR A 75 -32.66 -20.02 -33.60
N LEU A 76 -31.54 -19.34 -33.41
CA LEU A 76 -30.60 -18.99 -34.48
C LEU A 76 -29.22 -18.83 -33.83
N VAL A 77 -28.17 -19.14 -34.58
CA VAL A 77 -26.79 -19.25 -34.13
C VAL A 77 -26.37 -17.95 -33.42
N ILE A 78 -25.87 -18.06 -32.17
CA ILE A 78 -25.52 -17.00 -31.19
C ILE A 78 -26.72 -16.64 -30.26
N PRO A 79 -26.61 -16.77 -28.92
CA PRO A 79 -27.75 -16.71 -28.01
C PRO A 79 -28.28 -15.28 -27.85
N SER A 80 -29.16 -14.85 -28.75
CA SER A 80 -30.08 -13.74 -28.54
C SER A 80 -31.30 -14.24 -27.75
N LEU A 81 -31.38 -13.82 -26.49
CA LEU A 81 -32.57 -14.02 -25.66
C LEU A 81 -33.59 -12.94 -26.04
N ILE A 82 -34.81 -13.31 -26.43
CA ILE A 82 -35.89 -12.33 -26.70
C ILE A 82 -36.85 -12.36 -25.51
N PHE A 83 -36.90 -11.26 -24.77
CA PHE A 83 -37.64 -11.13 -23.52
C PHE A 83 -39.09 -10.75 -23.80
N ASN A 84 -40.03 -11.58 -23.36
CA ASN A 84 -41.42 -11.18 -23.21
C ASN A 84 -41.84 -11.46 -21.77
N ALA A 85 -41.79 -10.44 -20.91
CA ALA A 85 -42.35 -10.54 -19.57
C ALA A 85 -43.25 -9.33 -19.24
N PHE A 86 -44.49 -9.66 -18.85
CA PHE A 86 -45.41 -8.76 -18.18
C PHE A 86 -44.78 -8.29 -16.85
N SER A 87 -45.20 -7.12 -16.35
CA SER A 87 -44.72 -6.53 -15.09
C SER A 87 -44.57 -7.58 -13.97
N SER A 88 -43.35 -7.78 -13.46
CA SER A 88 -43.11 -8.61 -12.28
C SER A 88 -42.91 -7.72 -11.06
N GLU A 89 -43.55 -8.08 -9.94
CA GLU A 89 -43.19 -7.60 -8.60
C GLU A 89 -41.84 -8.18 -8.15
N GLU A 90 -41.30 -9.15 -8.89
CA GLU A 90 -40.06 -9.88 -8.61
C GLU A 90 -38.88 -9.36 -9.45
N PRO A 91 -37.65 -9.34 -8.91
CA PRO A 91 -36.46 -8.93 -9.64
C PRO A 91 -36.12 -9.94 -10.73
N ILE A 92 -35.71 -9.43 -11.89
CA ILE A 92 -35.27 -10.21 -13.04
C ILE A 92 -33.83 -10.70 -12.86
N MET A 93 -33.00 -9.85 -12.26
CA MET A 93 -31.62 -10.15 -11.92
C MET A 93 -31.31 -9.66 -10.51
N SER A 94 -30.51 -10.43 -9.77
CA SER A 94 -29.96 -10.04 -8.48
C SER A 94 -28.47 -10.40 -8.41
N LEU A 95 -27.65 -9.47 -7.94
CA LEU A 95 -26.23 -9.66 -7.66
C LEU A 95 -26.04 -9.90 -6.17
N TYR A 96 -25.32 -10.96 -5.83
CA TYR A 96 -24.97 -11.28 -4.44
C TYR A 96 -23.46 -11.40 -4.28
N VAL A 97 -23.00 -11.23 -3.04
CA VAL A 97 -21.64 -11.58 -2.62
C VAL A 97 -21.69 -12.48 -1.40
N ASN A 98 -20.86 -13.51 -1.39
CA ASN A 98 -20.56 -14.34 -0.24
C ASN A 98 -19.13 -14.06 0.22
N ILE A 99 -18.97 -13.55 1.44
CA ILE A 99 -17.66 -13.38 2.07
C ILE A 99 -17.33 -14.66 2.85
N ILE A 100 -16.27 -15.36 2.43
CA ILE A 100 -15.86 -16.64 3.01
C ILE A 100 -14.94 -16.35 4.19
N LYS A 101 -15.48 -16.50 5.41
CA LYS A 101 -14.71 -16.54 6.66
C LYS A 101 -14.55 -17.99 7.09
N ASP A 102 -13.50 -18.33 7.83
CA ASP A 102 -13.19 -19.73 8.19
C ASP A 102 -14.37 -20.41 8.92
N GLY A 103 -15.22 -21.11 8.15
CA GLY A 103 -16.43 -21.81 8.63
C GLY A 103 -17.74 -21.02 8.60
N PHE A 104 -17.78 -19.78 8.13
CA PHE A 104 -19.01 -18.97 8.03
C PHE A 104 -19.07 -18.16 6.74
N ASP A 105 -20.08 -18.42 5.92
CA ASP A 105 -20.36 -17.66 4.69
C ASP A 105 -21.43 -16.61 4.96
N GLN A 106 -21.09 -15.33 4.78
CA GLN A 106 -22.07 -14.24 4.85
C GLN A 106 -22.53 -13.84 3.45
N ARG A 107 -23.81 -14.08 3.15
CA ARG A 107 -24.46 -13.66 1.91
C ARG A 107 -25.04 -12.26 2.05
N PHE A 108 -24.70 -11.40 1.10
CA PHE A 108 -25.27 -10.06 0.96
C PHE A 108 -25.80 -9.83 -0.45
N MET A 109 -26.91 -9.11 -0.57
CA MET A 109 -27.42 -8.65 -1.85
C MET A 109 -26.81 -7.29 -2.18
N LEU A 110 -26.22 -7.16 -3.36
CA LEU A 110 -25.51 -5.97 -3.81
C LEU A 110 -26.34 -5.12 -4.77
N PHE A 111 -27.13 -5.76 -5.62
CA PHE A 111 -27.90 -5.07 -6.67
C PHE A 111 -29.07 -5.93 -7.12
N GLN A 112 -30.14 -5.28 -7.60
CA GLN A 112 -31.25 -5.93 -8.28
C GLN A 112 -31.68 -5.11 -9.49
N SER A 113 -32.03 -5.81 -10.57
CA SER A 113 -32.68 -5.21 -11.73
C SER A 113 -34.08 -5.78 -11.90
N TYR A 114 -35.03 -4.89 -12.15
CA TYR A 114 -36.42 -5.18 -12.51
C TYR A 114 -36.68 -4.87 -14.00
N ASP A 115 -35.62 -4.60 -14.77
CA ASP A 115 -35.77 -4.23 -16.17
C ASP A 115 -36.16 -5.46 -17.01
N ARG A 116 -37.42 -5.45 -17.47
CA ARG A 116 -38.03 -6.49 -18.31
C ARG A 116 -37.42 -6.63 -19.70
N PHE A 117 -36.63 -5.66 -20.11
CA PHE A 117 -35.97 -5.63 -21.40
C PHE A 117 -34.51 -6.08 -21.32
N LEU A 118 -34.02 -6.46 -20.13
CA LEU A 118 -32.65 -6.92 -19.92
C LEU A 118 -32.37 -8.15 -20.76
N ILE A 119 -31.65 -8.03 -21.88
CA ILE A 119 -31.27 -9.14 -22.76
C ILE A 119 -30.21 -10.03 -22.11
N ARG A 120 -29.22 -9.36 -21.55
CA ARG A 120 -27.95 -9.98 -21.20
C ARG A 120 -27.31 -9.24 -20.05
N THR A 121 -26.58 -9.96 -19.22
CA THR A 121 -25.81 -9.35 -18.14
C THR A 121 -24.60 -10.20 -17.81
N SER A 122 -23.57 -9.62 -17.18
CA SER A 122 -22.38 -10.33 -16.72
C SER A 122 -21.64 -9.52 -15.67
N ILE A 123 -20.88 -10.21 -14.83
CA ILE A 123 -19.92 -9.62 -13.89
C ILE A 123 -18.62 -9.38 -14.66
N LEU A 124 -18.22 -8.13 -14.81
CA LEU A 124 -16.99 -7.78 -15.54
C LEU A 124 -15.75 -7.98 -14.67
N ASN A 125 -15.81 -7.51 -13.41
CA ASN A 125 -14.76 -7.71 -12.41
C ASN A 125 -15.24 -7.24 -11.03
N CYS A 126 -14.58 -7.70 -9.97
CA CYS A 126 -14.73 -7.21 -8.62
C CYS A 126 -13.37 -7.25 -7.91
N GLN A 127 -13.00 -6.16 -7.23
CA GLN A 127 -11.84 -6.15 -6.34
C GLN A 127 -11.88 -4.96 -5.38
N ALA A 128 -11.00 -4.99 -4.37
CA ALA A 128 -10.75 -3.83 -3.53
C ALA A 128 -10.15 -2.69 -4.37
N GLY A 129 -10.66 -1.49 -4.17
CA GLY A 129 -10.22 -0.29 -4.88
C GLY A 129 -10.70 0.98 -4.20
N PHE A 130 -10.38 2.11 -4.81
CA PHE A 130 -10.85 3.41 -4.38
C PHE A 130 -11.73 4.03 -5.48
N THR A 131 -12.70 4.85 -5.08
CA THR A 131 -13.39 5.77 -5.99
C THR A 131 -12.76 7.16 -5.85
N SER A 132 -12.83 8.02 -6.86
CA SER A 132 -12.16 9.33 -6.86
C SER A 132 -12.60 10.28 -5.74
N VAL A 133 -13.72 9.98 -5.08
CA VAL A 133 -14.34 10.83 -4.06
C VAL A 133 -14.11 10.30 -2.63
N ASP A 134 -13.55 9.10 -2.43
CA ASP A 134 -13.93 8.36 -1.24
C ASP A 134 -12.97 7.25 -0.75
N THR A 135 -13.32 6.66 0.41
CA THR A 135 -12.58 5.60 1.11
C THR A 135 -12.45 4.28 0.33
N GLN A 136 -11.37 3.54 0.64
CA GLN A 136 -11.14 2.18 0.13
C GLN A 136 -12.34 1.27 0.41
N SER A 137 -12.73 0.47 -0.58
CA SER A 137 -13.87 -0.46 -0.50
C SER A 137 -13.77 -1.55 -1.56
N SER A 138 -14.71 -2.49 -1.58
CA SER A 138 -14.87 -3.42 -2.70
C SER A 138 -15.72 -2.80 -3.80
N ILE A 139 -15.27 -2.92 -5.05
CA ILE A 139 -15.95 -2.38 -6.24
C ILE A 139 -16.18 -3.52 -7.21
N CYS A 140 -17.43 -3.72 -7.61
CA CYS A 140 -17.84 -4.62 -8.68
C CYS A 140 -18.32 -3.84 -9.90
N PHE A 141 -17.93 -4.28 -11.09
CA PHE A 141 -18.47 -3.80 -12.35
C PHE A 141 -19.38 -4.85 -12.97
N ILE A 142 -20.55 -4.43 -13.42
CA ILE A 142 -21.49 -5.27 -14.17
C ILE A 142 -21.85 -4.61 -15.50
N ILE A 143 -22.18 -5.45 -16.47
CA ILE A 143 -22.76 -5.03 -17.74
C ILE A 143 -24.20 -5.54 -17.82
N SER A 144 -25.06 -4.75 -18.43
CA SER A 144 -26.46 -5.08 -18.72
C SER A 144 -26.79 -4.57 -20.11
N GLU A 145 -27.23 -5.45 -20.98
CA GLU A 145 -27.70 -5.14 -22.33
C GLU A 145 -29.22 -5.18 -22.32
N ILE A 146 -29.87 -4.17 -22.89
CA ILE A 146 -31.32 -3.95 -22.78
C ILE A 146 -31.87 -3.66 -24.18
N ASP A 147 -32.86 -4.43 -24.65
CA ASP A 147 -33.54 -4.21 -25.94
C ASP A 147 -34.73 -3.27 -25.74
N PHE A 148 -34.59 -2.01 -26.14
CA PHE A 148 -35.72 -1.10 -26.20
C PHE A 148 -36.06 -0.78 -27.66
N ASN A 149 -37.14 -1.37 -28.18
CA ASN A 149 -37.66 -1.10 -29.52
C ASN A 149 -36.62 -1.26 -30.65
N LEU A 150 -35.87 -2.36 -30.69
CA LEU A 150 -34.85 -2.66 -31.72
C LEU A 150 -33.59 -1.79 -31.64
N THR A 151 -33.36 -1.13 -30.50
CA THR A 151 -32.09 -0.48 -30.19
C THR A 151 -31.50 -1.13 -28.94
N ASP A 152 -30.37 -1.81 -29.11
CA ASP A 152 -29.62 -2.39 -28.00
C ASP A 152 -28.92 -1.26 -27.23
N THR A 153 -29.28 -1.12 -25.96
CA THR A 153 -28.63 -0.20 -25.04
C THR A 153 -27.78 -1.00 -24.05
N VAL A 154 -26.51 -0.63 -23.94
CA VAL A 154 -25.57 -1.29 -23.03
C VAL A 154 -25.35 -0.36 -21.84
N ASP A 155 -25.88 -0.75 -20.69
CA ASP A 155 -25.65 -0.10 -19.40
C ASP A 155 -24.51 -0.81 -18.67
N ARG A 156 -23.57 -0.03 -18.15
CA ARG A 156 -22.45 -0.54 -17.36
C ARG A 156 -22.49 0.16 -16.02
N LYS A 157 -22.54 -0.62 -14.94
CA LYS A 157 -22.64 -0.09 -13.58
C LYS A 157 -21.44 -0.50 -12.77
N PHE A 158 -21.09 0.35 -11.81
CA PHE A 158 -20.28 -0.06 -10.68
C PHE A 158 -21.12 -0.10 -9.41
N ILE A 159 -20.81 -1.05 -8.56
CA ILE A 159 -21.37 -1.23 -7.24
C ILE A 159 -20.22 -1.18 -6.25
N LYS A 160 -20.24 -0.15 -5.41
CA LYS A 160 -19.31 0.02 -4.30
C LYS A 160 -19.95 -0.56 -3.04
N PHE A 161 -19.25 -1.43 -2.34
CA PHE A 161 -19.75 -2.08 -1.13
C PHE A 161 -18.64 -2.36 -0.12
N SER A 162 -19.03 -2.53 1.13
CA SER A 162 -18.15 -2.98 2.20
C SER A 162 -18.16 -4.50 2.31
N THR A 163 -17.06 -5.06 2.80
CA THR A 163 -16.94 -6.48 3.21
C THR A 163 -17.88 -6.86 4.37
N SER A 164 -18.50 -5.87 5.03
CA SER A 164 -19.60 -6.06 5.98
C SER A 164 -20.97 -6.22 5.29
N GLY A 165 -21.03 -6.09 3.96
CA GLY A 165 -22.22 -6.33 3.15
C GLY A 165 -23.07 -5.09 2.86
N SER A 166 -22.64 -3.90 3.27
CA SER A 166 -23.37 -2.66 3.00
C SER A 166 -23.03 -2.14 1.61
N VAL A 167 -24.06 -1.90 0.79
CA VAL A 167 -23.91 -1.18 -0.48
C VAL A 167 -23.73 0.30 -0.17
N ILE A 168 -22.60 0.86 -0.59
CA ILE A 168 -22.21 2.25 -0.34
C ILE A 168 -22.68 3.13 -1.48
N GLN A 169 -22.51 2.67 -2.73
CA GLN A 169 -22.86 3.42 -3.92
C GLN A 169 -23.17 2.48 -5.08
N THR A 170 -24.09 2.89 -5.95
CA THR A 170 -24.31 2.27 -7.25
C THR A 170 -24.50 3.37 -8.28
N SER A 171 -23.75 3.32 -9.38
CA SER A 171 -23.88 4.30 -10.46
C SER A 171 -23.53 3.69 -11.81
N THR A 172 -24.06 4.29 -12.87
CA THR A 172 -23.71 3.98 -14.25
C THR A 172 -22.38 4.64 -14.61
N LEU A 173 -21.55 3.95 -15.38
CA LEU A 173 -20.27 4.45 -15.87
C LEU A 173 -20.47 5.48 -16.97
N TYR A 174 -19.56 6.46 -17.03
CA TYR A 174 -19.61 7.52 -18.02
C TYR A 174 -19.58 6.97 -19.47
N ASN A 175 -20.42 7.55 -20.34
CA ASN A 175 -20.86 7.06 -21.67
C ASN A 175 -19.81 7.03 -22.80
N SER A 176 -18.50 6.94 -22.52
CA SER A 176 -17.48 6.85 -23.60
C SER A 176 -17.19 5.43 -24.08
N LEU A 177 -17.92 4.43 -23.59
CA LEU A 177 -17.68 3.02 -23.87
C LEU A 177 -18.44 2.57 -25.12
N SER A 178 -17.71 2.07 -26.12
CA SER A 178 -18.26 1.50 -27.37
C SER A 178 -19.46 0.57 -27.10
N THR A 179 -20.54 0.76 -27.86
CA THR A 179 -21.76 -0.06 -27.82
C THR A 179 -21.58 -1.45 -28.42
N TYR A 180 -20.55 -1.67 -29.24
CA TYR A 180 -20.39 -2.89 -30.05
C TYR A 180 -19.30 -3.85 -29.54
N ALA A 181 -18.71 -3.54 -28.40
CA ALA A 181 -17.50 -4.20 -27.98
C ALA A 181 -17.77 -5.33 -26.99
N SER A 182 -17.61 -6.53 -27.50
CA SER A 182 -17.83 -7.79 -26.80
C SER A 182 -16.71 -8.03 -25.78
N PHE A 183 -17.08 -7.93 -24.49
CA PHE A 183 -16.34 -8.46 -23.31
C PHE A 183 -15.06 -7.73 -22.88
N PHE A 184 -15.23 -6.57 -22.26
CA PHE A 184 -14.15 -5.94 -21.49
C PHE A 184 -14.28 -6.27 -20.01
N ASN A 185 -13.28 -6.98 -19.46
CA ASN A 185 -13.08 -6.97 -18.01
C ASN A 185 -12.55 -5.60 -17.64
N ILE A 186 -13.28 -4.91 -16.76
CA ILE A 186 -12.90 -3.60 -16.24
C ILE A 186 -12.16 -3.82 -14.92
N ILE A 187 -10.96 -3.28 -14.76
CA ILE A 187 -10.14 -3.49 -13.55
C ILE A 187 -10.11 -2.20 -12.73
N PRO A 188 -10.67 -2.15 -11.50
CA PRO A 188 -10.46 -1.02 -10.59
C PRO A 188 -8.97 -0.70 -10.40
N LEU A 189 -8.60 0.57 -10.28
CA LEU A 189 -7.20 0.94 -10.04
C LEU A 189 -6.97 1.23 -8.57
N LYS A 190 -5.74 0.94 -8.11
CA LYS A 190 -5.34 1.10 -6.70
C LYS A 190 -5.40 2.56 -6.25
N PHE A 191 -5.17 3.50 -7.15
CA PHE A 191 -5.15 4.94 -6.88
C PHE A 191 -6.40 5.63 -7.44
N GLY A 192 -7.54 4.94 -7.43
CA GLY A 192 -8.81 5.45 -7.94
C GLY A 192 -8.98 5.23 -9.44
N GLY A 193 -10.22 5.22 -9.91
CA GLY A 193 -10.56 4.99 -11.31
C GLY A 193 -10.53 3.51 -11.71
N TYR A 194 -10.53 3.26 -13.01
CA TYR A 194 -10.50 1.91 -13.58
C TYR A 194 -9.78 1.87 -14.93
N PHE A 195 -9.35 0.69 -15.32
CA PHE A 195 -8.74 0.41 -16.61
C PHE A 195 -9.57 -0.60 -17.40
N TYR A 196 -9.68 -0.40 -18.70
CA TYR A 196 -10.14 -1.42 -19.65
C TYR A 196 -9.38 -1.31 -20.97
N TYR A 197 -9.34 -2.41 -21.71
CA TYR A 197 -8.75 -2.47 -23.05
C TYR A 197 -9.88 -2.56 -24.07
N ASP A 198 -9.92 -1.73 -25.11
CA ASP A 198 -10.96 -1.75 -26.16
C ASP A 198 -10.36 -1.52 -27.54
N ASN A 199 -10.63 -2.42 -28.49
CA ASN A 199 -10.29 -2.25 -29.91
C ASN A 199 -8.84 -1.81 -30.21
N GLY A 200 -7.87 -2.23 -29.38
CA GLY A 200 -6.48 -1.82 -29.52
C GLY A 200 -6.08 -0.62 -28.67
N ASP A 201 -6.98 -0.04 -27.89
CA ASP A 201 -6.70 1.08 -27.00
C ASP A 201 -6.69 0.64 -25.53
N ILE A 202 -5.69 1.14 -24.79
CA ILE A 202 -5.64 1.09 -23.32
C ILE A 202 -6.39 2.31 -22.80
N ASN A 203 -7.47 2.11 -22.07
CA ASN A 203 -8.30 3.19 -21.54
C ASN A 203 -8.21 3.24 -20.02
N ILE A 204 -7.83 4.40 -19.49
CA ILE A 204 -7.64 4.65 -18.06
C ILE A 204 -8.58 5.77 -17.66
N CYS A 205 -9.57 5.46 -16.85
CA CYS A 205 -10.70 6.33 -16.60
C CYS A 205 -10.85 6.66 -15.13
N ASP A 206 -11.28 7.90 -14.87
CA ASP A 206 -11.92 8.24 -13.61
C ASP A 206 -13.32 7.61 -13.58
N ILE A 207 -13.80 7.23 -12.39
CA ILE A 207 -15.12 6.62 -12.25
C ILE A 207 -16.26 7.60 -12.57
N ASP A 208 -16.03 8.89 -12.32
CA ASP A 208 -17.03 9.96 -12.45
C ASP A 208 -16.73 10.95 -13.59
N ASN A 209 -15.67 10.74 -14.37
CA ASN A 209 -15.16 11.75 -15.30
C ASN A 209 -14.62 11.13 -16.60
N SER A 210 -13.59 11.75 -17.19
CA SER A 210 -13.05 11.36 -18.49
C SER A 210 -12.05 10.21 -18.44
N CYS A 211 -11.85 9.61 -19.62
CA CYS A 211 -10.85 8.58 -19.89
C CYS A 211 -9.64 9.18 -20.62
N GLU A 212 -8.47 8.65 -20.33
CA GLU A 212 -7.27 8.81 -21.14
C GLU A 212 -7.04 7.50 -21.91
N SER A 213 -6.97 7.62 -23.25
CA SER A 213 -6.84 6.48 -24.15
C SER A 213 -5.46 6.46 -24.79
N PHE A 214 -4.84 5.28 -24.84
CA PHE A 214 -3.53 5.07 -25.47
C PHE A 214 -3.63 3.96 -26.51
N SER A 215 -3.41 4.32 -27.77
CA SER A 215 -3.47 3.36 -28.87
C SER A 215 -2.27 2.42 -28.87
N VAL A 216 -2.57 1.14 -28.84
CA VAL A 216 -1.65 0.05 -29.15
C VAL A 216 -1.73 -0.17 -30.65
N SER A 217 -0.75 0.37 -31.38
CA SER A 217 -0.69 0.39 -32.84
C SER A 217 -0.54 -1.00 -33.47
N LEU A 218 -1.58 -1.83 -33.45
CA LEU A 218 -1.53 -3.20 -33.93
C LEU A 218 -2.85 -3.58 -34.64
N ASN A 219 -2.76 -4.25 -35.79
CA ASN A 219 -3.94 -4.73 -36.52
C ASN A 219 -4.59 -5.87 -35.72
N THR A 220 -5.77 -5.60 -35.15
CA THR A 220 -6.36 -6.28 -33.98
C THR A 220 -7.20 -7.53 -34.25
N SER A 221 -7.18 -8.12 -35.44
CA SER A 221 -8.12 -9.21 -35.76
C SER A 221 -7.74 -10.61 -35.21
N ASP A 222 -6.47 -10.89 -34.90
CA ASP A 222 -5.98 -12.28 -34.62
C ASP A 222 -5.14 -12.45 -33.33
N TYR A 223 -5.27 -11.55 -32.35
CA TYR A 223 -4.49 -11.59 -31.11
C TYR A 223 -5.28 -12.14 -29.92
N ASP A 224 -4.73 -13.12 -29.18
CA ASP A 224 -5.20 -13.41 -27.81
C ASP A 224 -4.59 -12.38 -26.87
N VAL A 225 -5.45 -11.62 -26.17
CA VAL A 225 -5.06 -10.50 -25.32
C VAL A 225 -5.36 -10.83 -23.87
N LYS A 226 -4.33 -10.78 -23.03
CA LYS A 226 -4.43 -10.82 -21.56
C LYS A 226 -3.98 -9.49 -21.00
N TYR A 227 -4.58 -9.06 -19.91
CA TYR A 227 -4.24 -7.79 -19.30
C TYR A 227 -4.43 -7.85 -17.79
N GLY A 228 -3.79 -6.91 -17.10
CA GLY A 228 -3.86 -6.79 -15.66
C GLY A 228 -3.21 -5.51 -15.18
N VAL A 229 -3.14 -5.37 -13.86
CA VAL A 229 -2.56 -4.20 -13.19
C VAL A 229 -1.58 -4.69 -12.15
N PHE A 230 -0.36 -4.16 -12.19
CA PHE A 230 0.65 -4.41 -11.17
C PHE A 230 0.37 -3.57 -9.91
N ASN A 231 0.95 -3.99 -8.78
CA ASN A 231 0.76 -3.33 -7.48
C ASN A 231 1.26 -1.87 -7.42
N ASN A 232 2.08 -1.45 -8.37
CA ASN A 232 2.58 -0.08 -8.54
C ASN A 232 1.70 0.77 -9.48
N ASN A 233 0.47 0.32 -9.80
CA ASN A 233 -0.45 0.96 -10.74
C ASN A 233 -0.01 0.94 -12.21
N THR A 234 0.97 0.12 -12.58
CA THR A 234 1.32 -0.10 -13.99
C THR A 234 0.36 -1.11 -14.60
N VAL A 235 -0.40 -0.71 -15.62
CA VAL A 235 -1.20 -1.64 -16.41
C VAL A 235 -0.29 -2.39 -17.36
N TRP A 236 -0.61 -3.66 -17.60
CA TRP A 236 0.11 -4.48 -18.56
C TRP A 236 -0.88 -5.18 -19.47
N ILE A 237 -0.47 -5.34 -20.73
CA ILE A 237 -1.18 -6.11 -21.73
C ILE A 237 -0.19 -7.05 -22.38
N SER A 238 -0.48 -8.34 -22.32
CA SER A 238 0.22 -9.39 -23.06
C SER A 238 -0.62 -9.75 -24.26
N MET A 239 -0.03 -9.79 -25.44
CA MET A 239 -0.71 -10.27 -26.62
C MET A 239 0.14 -11.30 -27.35
N GLN A 240 -0.53 -12.27 -27.95
CA GLN A 240 0.11 -13.32 -28.75
C GLN A 240 -0.39 -13.23 -30.20
N ASN A 241 0.54 -13.07 -31.15
CA ASN A 241 0.22 -13.15 -32.57
C ASN A 241 0.05 -14.62 -32.97
N ASN A 242 -1.11 -14.97 -33.51
CA ASN A 242 -1.37 -16.32 -34.03
C ASN A 242 -1.23 -16.43 -35.56
N ILE A 243 -0.84 -15.34 -36.24
CA ILE A 243 -0.63 -15.35 -37.69
C ILE A 243 0.63 -16.19 -38.02
N ASN A 244 0.46 -17.21 -38.87
CA ASN A 244 1.52 -18.03 -39.49
C ASN A 244 2.38 -18.92 -38.55
N TYR A 245 1.83 -19.46 -37.46
CA TYR A 245 2.53 -20.43 -36.58
C TYR A 245 3.84 -19.92 -35.94
N SER A 246 4.18 -18.64 -36.07
CA SER A 246 5.25 -17.99 -35.33
C SER A 246 4.65 -17.29 -34.11
N SER A 247 4.72 -17.92 -32.94
CA SER A 247 4.19 -17.37 -31.69
C SER A 247 5.09 -16.26 -31.14
N ASN A 248 5.04 -15.09 -31.76
CA ASN A 248 5.60 -13.89 -31.17
C ASN A 248 4.60 -13.34 -30.15
N TRP A 249 5.05 -13.20 -28.91
CA TRP A 249 4.30 -12.52 -27.86
C TRP A 249 5.02 -11.24 -27.47
N PHE A 250 4.26 -10.24 -27.04
CA PHE A 250 4.78 -9.00 -26.51
C PHE A 250 4.00 -8.59 -25.27
N ILE A 251 4.69 -7.88 -24.38
CA ILE A 251 4.09 -7.24 -23.21
C ILE A 251 4.26 -5.74 -23.36
N ILE A 252 3.15 -5.03 -23.33
CA ILE A 252 3.10 -3.58 -23.27
C ILE A 252 2.75 -3.19 -21.85
N THR A 253 3.48 -2.22 -21.31
CA THR A 253 3.22 -1.67 -19.98
C THR A 253 2.98 -0.18 -20.08
N LYS A 254 2.11 0.32 -19.22
CA LYS A 254 1.81 1.74 -19.12
C LYS A 254 1.50 2.08 -17.67
N ASP A 255 2.13 3.12 -17.15
CA ASP A 255 1.79 3.62 -15.81
C ASP A 255 0.41 4.28 -15.86
N ALA A 256 -0.51 3.80 -15.02
CA ALA A 256 -1.81 4.42 -14.91
C ALA A 256 -1.74 5.69 -14.08
N LYS A 257 -2.48 6.70 -14.53
CA LYS A 257 -2.71 7.93 -13.80
C LYS A 257 -3.24 7.62 -12.39
N GLN A 258 -2.72 8.34 -11.41
CA GLN A 258 -3.26 8.34 -10.06
C GLN A 258 -4.38 9.38 -9.98
N PHE A 259 -5.62 8.94 -9.76
CA PHE A 259 -6.76 9.83 -9.57
C PHE A 259 -6.88 10.29 -8.11
N ILE A 260 -6.31 9.52 -7.19
CA ILE A 260 -6.18 9.84 -5.78
C ILE A 260 -4.70 9.98 -5.46
N LYS A 261 -4.37 11.11 -4.83
CA LYS A 261 -2.99 11.42 -4.45
C LYS A 261 -2.51 10.48 -3.34
N ASP A 262 -1.38 9.83 -3.59
CA ASP A 262 -0.63 9.10 -2.57
C ASP A 262 0.44 10.00 -1.93
N ASN A 263 0.65 9.84 -0.62
CA ASN A 263 1.68 10.57 0.11
C ASN A 263 3.01 9.80 0.21
N GLY A 264 3.27 8.87 -0.72
CA GLY A 264 4.50 8.08 -0.80
C GLY A 264 4.45 6.72 -0.10
N PHE A 265 3.31 6.37 0.52
CA PHE A 265 3.12 5.12 1.26
C PHE A 265 2.62 3.97 0.38
N ASN A 266 2.38 4.22 -0.91
CA ASN A 266 1.71 3.28 -1.81
C ASN A 266 0.35 2.84 -1.21
N ASN A 267 -0.33 3.79 -0.56
CA ASN A 267 -1.58 3.62 0.17
C ASN A 267 -2.28 4.99 0.30
N PRO A 268 -3.27 5.28 -0.57
CA PRO A 268 -3.98 6.55 -0.56
C PRO A 268 -4.76 6.84 0.73
N ALA A 269 -5.02 5.85 1.57
CA ALA A 269 -5.72 6.05 2.83
C ALA A 269 -4.86 6.77 3.89
N ILE A 270 -3.53 6.81 3.71
CA ILE A 270 -2.59 7.40 4.67
C ILE A 270 -2.27 8.84 4.27
N LEU A 271 -2.55 9.76 5.19
CA LEU A 271 -2.27 11.18 5.02
C LEU A 271 -0.80 11.50 5.33
N PHE A 272 -0.33 11.12 6.51
CA PHE A 272 1.07 11.26 6.91
C PHE A 272 1.42 10.33 8.07
N THR A 273 2.71 10.20 8.34
CA THR A 273 3.22 9.47 9.50
C THR A 273 4.18 10.32 10.32
N GLN A 274 4.35 9.95 11.59
CA GLN A 274 5.42 10.45 12.44
C GLN A 274 6.13 9.24 13.07
N PRO A 275 7.45 9.11 12.93
CA PRO A 275 8.34 9.94 12.10
C PRO A 275 8.00 9.85 10.60
N GLU A 276 8.23 10.94 9.85
CA GLU A 276 7.95 10.95 8.40
C GLU A 276 8.80 9.91 7.64
N GLN A 277 8.31 9.50 6.47
CA GLN A 277 9.03 8.61 5.56
C GLN A 277 10.38 9.19 5.12
N ASN A 278 11.41 8.34 5.08
CA ASN A 278 12.79 8.69 4.71
C ASN A 278 13.43 9.76 5.61
N LYS A 279 12.82 10.04 6.77
CA LYS A 279 13.38 10.97 7.75
C LYS A 279 14.61 10.36 8.40
N THR A 280 15.64 11.19 8.53
CA THR A 280 16.74 10.90 9.44
C THR A 280 16.26 11.20 10.85
N LEU A 281 16.23 10.18 11.71
CA LEU A 281 16.09 10.37 13.13
C LEU A 281 17.41 10.98 13.62
N ILE A 282 17.40 12.30 13.83
CA ILE A 282 18.48 12.99 14.52
C ILE A 282 18.39 12.52 15.97
N SER A 283 19.45 11.82 16.41
CA SER A 283 19.61 11.15 17.71
C SER A 283 18.58 11.57 18.78
N LEU A 284 17.43 10.89 18.78
CA LEU A 284 16.47 10.96 19.88
C LEU A 284 17.20 10.46 21.14
N SER A 285 17.04 11.19 22.24
CA SER A 285 17.59 10.76 23.53
C SER A 285 17.12 9.33 23.82
N SER A 286 17.97 8.48 24.40
CA SER A 286 17.43 7.23 24.96
C SER A 286 16.34 7.58 25.98
N GLY A 287 15.32 6.75 26.16
CA GLY A 287 14.23 7.05 27.12
C GLY A 287 13.14 8.02 26.63
N GLU A 288 13.34 8.79 25.56
CA GLU A 288 12.20 9.37 24.84
C GLU A 288 11.43 8.24 24.16
N ASN A 289 10.17 8.09 24.56
CA ASN A 289 9.27 7.16 23.92
C ASN A 289 9.01 7.65 22.51
N ILE A 290 9.54 6.93 21.52
CA ILE A 290 9.24 7.19 20.12
C ILE A 290 7.85 6.63 19.88
N ASN A 291 6.92 7.50 19.53
CA ASN A 291 5.63 7.06 19.08
C ASN A 291 5.66 6.99 17.56
N ILE A 292 5.23 5.85 17.03
CA ILE A 292 4.94 5.69 15.62
C ILE A 292 3.47 6.07 15.44
N ASN A 293 3.25 7.27 14.91
CA ASN A 293 1.93 7.79 14.63
C ASN A 293 1.62 7.64 13.15
N ILE A 294 0.41 7.20 12.82
CA ILE A 294 -0.08 7.10 11.45
C ILE A 294 -1.42 7.81 11.41
N THR A 295 -1.55 8.80 10.52
CA THR A 295 -2.78 9.57 10.32
C THR A 295 -3.41 9.17 9.00
N PHE A 296 -4.69 8.84 9.03
CA PHE A 296 -5.51 8.43 7.90
C PHE A 296 -6.42 9.58 7.46
N PHE A 297 -6.87 9.54 6.20
CA PHE A 297 -7.83 10.52 5.68
C PHE A 297 -9.23 10.39 6.29
N THR A 298 -9.57 9.24 6.85
CA THR A 298 -10.91 8.97 7.39
C THR A 298 -10.84 8.38 8.80
N PRO A 299 -11.93 8.51 9.59
CA PRO A 299 -11.99 7.90 10.91
C PRO A 299 -11.81 6.38 10.84
N ILE A 300 -11.01 5.85 11.77
CA ILE A 300 -10.61 4.45 11.83
C ILE A 300 -10.97 3.79 13.17
N SER A 301 -10.92 2.47 13.15
CA SER A 301 -10.89 1.58 14.32
C SER A 301 -9.70 0.63 14.21
N LEU A 302 -9.16 0.20 15.37
CA LEU A 302 -8.09 -0.79 15.41
C LEU A 302 -8.63 -2.16 14.98
N SER A 303 -7.81 -2.96 14.31
CA SER A 303 -8.18 -4.27 13.80
C SER A 303 -7.14 -5.33 14.18
N THR A 304 -6.86 -6.31 13.33
CA THR A 304 -6.06 -7.51 13.65
C THR A 304 -4.66 -7.52 13.05
N GLY A 305 -4.36 -6.64 12.09
CA GLY A 305 -3.03 -6.55 11.50
C GLY A 305 -1.97 -6.04 12.48
N ASN A 306 -0.69 -6.19 12.11
CA ASN A 306 0.43 -5.74 12.91
C ASN A 306 1.21 -4.57 12.28
N LEU A 307 1.82 -3.77 13.14
CA LEU A 307 2.91 -2.89 12.78
C LEU A 307 4.22 -3.61 13.11
N THR A 308 5.11 -3.73 12.13
CA THR A 308 6.38 -4.44 12.31
C THR A 308 7.56 -3.54 11.94
N ILE A 309 8.59 -3.55 12.79
CA ILE A 309 9.80 -2.75 12.63
C ILE A 309 10.98 -3.69 12.41
N TYR A 310 11.68 -3.48 11.30
CA TYR A 310 12.89 -4.23 10.95
C TYR A 310 14.09 -3.32 10.87
N GLN A 311 15.27 -3.83 11.21
CA GLN A 311 16.53 -3.25 10.77
C GLN A 311 16.93 -3.90 9.44
N VAL A 312 17.25 -3.08 8.45
CA VAL A 312 17.76 -3.54 7.15
C VAL A 312 19.23 -3.94 7.32
N ILE A 313 19.56 -5.19 7.02
CA ILE A 313 20.95 -5.68 6.99
C ILE A 313 21.51 -5.53 5.57
N ASN A 314 20.76 -6.02 4.59
CA ASN A 314 21.01 -5.88 3.15
C ASN A 314 19.67 -6.00 2.39
N GLU A 315 19.71 -5.95 1.05
CA GLU A 315 18.52 -5.92 0.18
C GLU A 315 17.56 -7.11 0.35
N SER A 316 17.98 -8.23 0.95
CA SER A 316 17.15 -9.42 1.13
C SER A 316 17.09 -9.91 2.57
N ASN A 317 17.79 -9.25 3.50
CA ASN A 317 17.92 -9.71 4.88
C ASN A 317 17.54 -8.60 5.87
N TYR A 318 16.63 -8.96 6.77
CA TYR A 318 15.99 -8.06 7.72
C TYR A 318 16.05 -8.67 9.12
N LEU A 319 16.48 -7.86 10.09
CA LEU A 319 16.41 -8.24 11.50
C LEU A 319 15.13 -7.67 12.10
N LEU A 320 14.22 -8.55 12.53
CA LEU A 320 13.04 -8.14 13.29
C LEU A 320 13.48 -7.44 14.57
N ARG A 321 12.99 -6.21 14.78
CA ARG A 321 13.22 -5.46 16.01
C ARG A 321 12.03 -5.53 16.92
N GLN A 322 10.83 -5.26 16.40
CA GLN A 322 9.59 -5.24 17.16
C GLN A 322 8.37 -5.52 16.29
N ILE A 323 7.33 -6.03 16.92
CA ILE A 323 6.02 -6.23 16.34
C ILE A 323 4.96 -5.73 17.33
N TYR A 324 3.96 -5.03 16.82
CA TYR A 324 2.83 -4.49 17.56
C TYR A 324 1.54 -4.91 16.88
N PRO A 325 0.74 -5.78 17.51
CA PRO A 325 -0.66 -5.93 17.15
C PRO A 325 -1.36 -4.58 17.25
N ALA A 326 -2.28 -4.28 16.33
CA ALA A 326 -3.01 -3.01 16.37
C ALA A 326 -3.69 -2.75 17.73
N SER A 327 -4.15 -3.81 18.42
CA SER A 327 -4.72 -3.75 19.77
C SER A 327 -3.79 -3.18 20.84
N ASN A 328 -2.47 -3.20 20.61
CA ASN A 328 -1.46 -2.65 21.52
C ASN A 328 -1.14 -1.18 21.23
N CYS A 329 -1.72 -0.61 20.18
CA CYS A 329 -1.64 0.80 19.85
C CYS A 329 -2.88 1.55 20.36
N ILE A 330 -2.82 2.88 20.37
CA ILE A 330 -3.86 3.73 20.92
C ILE A 330 -4.44 4.59 19.80
N LEU A 331 -5.77 4.65 19.70
CA LEU A 331 -6.45 5.63 18.84
C LEU A 331 -6.31 7.02 19.45
N ILE A 332 -5.80 7.96 18.66
CA ILE A 332 -5.74 9.37 19.03
C ILE A 332 -7.16 9.94 18.83
N GLN A 333 -7.78 10.37 19.93
CA GLN A 333 -9.21 10.72 19.96
C GLN A 333 -9.59 11.96 19.14
N ASN A 334 -8.63 12.69 18.57
CA ASN A 334 -8.94 13.82 17.71
C ASN A 334 -9.51 13.30 16.36
N ASN A 335 -10.83 13.14 16.29
CA ASN A 335 -11.60 12.61 15.16
C ASN A 335 -11.37 11.12 14.81
N ASN A 336 -10.69 10.36 15.67
CA ASN A 336 -10.36 8.94 15.45
C ASN A 336 -9.65 8.67 14.12
N THR A 337 -8.91 9.64 13.57
CA THR A 337 -8.23 9.49 12.28
C THR A 337 -6.78 9.02 12.42
N ALA A 338 -6.26 8.93 13.64
CA ALA A 338 -4.86 8.59 13.86
C ALA A 338 -4.66 7.53 14.94
N VAL A 339 -3.60 6.75 14.77
CA VAL A 339 -3.17 5.68 15.68
C VAL A 339 -1.74 5.95 16.13
N SER A 340 -1.45 5.65 17.39
CA SER A 340 -0.13 5.81 18.00
C SER A 340 0.34 4.50 18.62
N CYS A 341 1.48 4.00 18.16
CA CYS A 341 2.15 2.82 18.72
C CYS A 341 3.41 3.27 19.45
N LYS A 342 3.49 2.98 20.75
CA LYS A 342 4.65 3.33 21.59
C LYS A 342 5.78 2.33 21.38
N VAL A 343 6.91 2.78 20.87
CA VAL A 343 8.08 1.94 20.54
C VAL A 343 9.07 1.90 21.70
N LEU A 344 9.68 0.73 21.96
CA LEU A 344 10.69 0.65 23.02
C LEU A 344 11.96 1.42 22.64
N PRO A 345 12.65 2.05 23.60
CA PRO A 345 13.90 2.78 23.34
C PRO A 345 15.02 1.95 22.68
N SER A 346 14.97 0.61 22.81
CA SER A 346 15.94 -0.32 22.25
C SER A 346 15.74 -0.64 20.76
N THR A 347 14.65 -0.17 20.15
CA THR A 347 14.27 -0.53 18.76
C THR A 347 15.23 0.06 17.74
N PHE A 348 15.47 1.37 17.84
CA PHE A 348 16.38 2.13 16.98
C PHE A 348 17.73 2.32 17.69
N ASN A 349 18.34 1.23 18.15
CA ASN A 349 19.55 1.27 18.97
C ASN A 349 20.87 1.16 18.21
N ARG A 350 20.85 0.82 16.91
CA ARG A 350 22.05 0.82 16.06
C ARG A 350 22.12 2.11 15.25
N ILE A 351 23.30 2.72 15.30
CA ILE A 351 23.68 3.96 14.61
C ILE A 351 24.07 3.63 13.18
N ASP A 352 23.85 4.58 12.27
CA ASP A 352 24.11 4.48 10.83
C ASP A 352 23.50 3.21 10.23
N ARG A 353 22.26 2.93 10.65
CA ARG A 353 21.44 1.83 10.14
C ARG A 353 20.10 2.35 9.66
N ILE A 354 19.62 1.68 8.62
CA ILE A 354 18.29 1.88 8.06
C ILE A 354 17.35 0.90 8.75
N TYR A 355 16.19 1.41 9.12
CA TYR A 355 15.08 0.64 9.63
C TYR A 355 13.91 0.80 8.67
N THR A 356 13.14 -0.25 8.48
CA THR A 356 11.89 -0.19 7.73
C THR A 356 10.73 -0.53 8.64
N ILE A 357 9.65 0.23 8.51
CA ILE A 357 8.39 0.00 9.21
C ILE A 357 7.40 -0.52 8.17
N SER A 358 6.83 -1.69 8.42
CA SER A 358 5.73 -2.23 7.63
C SER A 358 4.46 -2.25 8.46
N LEU A 359 3.33 -2.07 7.78
CA LEU A 359 2.00 -2.18 8.35
C LEU A 359 1.27 -3.26 7.57
N ASP A 360 0.72 -4.26 8.27
CA ASP A 360 -0.08 -5.29 7.62
C ASP A 360 -1.37 -4.68 7.04
N ASP A 361 -1.87 -5.30 5.98
CA ASP A 361 -3.24 -5.02 5.53
C ASP A 361 -4.20 -5.39 6.69
N ASN A 362 -5.32 -4.67 6.82
CA ASN A 362 -6.25 -4.82 7.94
C ASN A 362 -5.64 -4.55 9.33
N PHE A 363 -4.59 -3.73 9.42
CA PHE A 363 -4.14 -3.15 10.70
C PHE A 363 -5.21 -2.24 11.32
N VAL A 364 -5.90 -1.47 10.47
CA VAL A 364 -7.04 -0.62 10.84
C VAL A 364 -8.19 -0.83 9.86
N ARG A 365 -9.40 -0.48 10.31
CA ARG A 365 -10.63 -0.51 9.54
C ARG A 365 -11.28 0.86 9.53
N THR A 366 -11.99 1.22 8.46
CA THR A 366 -12.80 2.44 8.46
C THR A 366 -13.90 2.35 9.52
N LEU A 367 -14.14 3.44 10.24
CA LEU A 367 -15.14 3.46 11.31
C LEU A 367 -16.57 3.36 10.75
N SER A 368 -16.83 4.00 9.61
CA SER A 368 -18.18 4.09 9.02
C SER A 368 -18.69 2.77 8.45
N PHE A 369 -17.81 1.98 7.82
CA PHE A 369 -18.21 0.79 7.06
C PHE A 369 -17.56 -0.51 7.57
N ASN A 370 -16.70 -0.39 8.59
CA ASN A 370 -15.92 -1.51 9.11
C ASN A 370 -15.08 -2.18 7.99
N GLU A 371 -14.52 -1.37 7.09
CA GLU A 371 -13.79 -1.86 5.91
C GLU A 371 -12.28 -1.92 6.18
N PRO A 372 -11.62 -3.06 5.98
CA PRO A 372 -10.17 -3.20 6.12
C PRO A 372 -9.41 -2.26 5.16
N LEU A 373 -8.44 -1.53 5.71
CA LEU A 373 -7.56 -0.68 4.91
C LEU A 373 -6.26 -1.42 4.55
N ASN A 374 -5.69 -1.07 3.39
CA ASN A 374 -4.36 -1.52 3.03
C ASN A 374 -3.34 -1.05 4.08
N GLY A 375 -2.24 -1.78 4.18
CA GLY A 375 -1.11 -1.46 5.03
C GLY A 375 -0.02 -0.65 4.30
N ILE A 376 1.21 -0.77 4.79
CA ILE A 376 2.43 -0.19 4.22
C ILE A 376 3.37 -1.37 3.99
N LYS A 377 3.71 -1.63 2.72
CA LYS A 377 4.63 -2.72 2.39
C LYS A 377 6.04 -2.39 2.90
N ARG A 378 6.81 -3.44 3.17
CA ARG A 378 8.22 -3.32 3.60
C ARG A 378 9.01 -2.45 2.60
N ASP A 379 9.99 -1.72 3.12
CA ASP A 379 10.88 -0.82 2.38
C ASP A 379 10.25 0.45 1.81
N VAL A 380 8.93 0.61 1.93
CA VAL A 380 8.26 1.88 1.61
C VAL A 380 8.58 2.90 2.70
N TRP A 381 8.23 2.62 3.95
CA TRP A 381 8.55 3.51 5.06
C TRP A 381 9.91 3.16 5.67
N GLN A 382 10.92 3.95 5.34
CA GLN A 382 12.27 3.81 5.88
C GLN A 382 12.63 4.97 6.80
N LEU A 383 13.41 4.67 7.84
CA LEU A 383 13.98 5.62 8.77
C LEU A 383 15.48 5.38 8.86
N ARG A 384 16.26 6.45 8.92
CA ARG A 384 17.70 6.34 9.13
C ARG A 384 18.07 6.87 10.50
N ASN A 385 18.74 6.04 11.29
CA ASN A 385 19.30 6.48 12.57
C ASN A 385 20.74 6.92 12.35
N HIS A 386 21.05 8.20 12.56
CA HIS A 386 22.40 8.75 12.37
C HIS A 386 22.99 9.24 13.69
N SER A 387 24.32 9.15 13.84
CA SER A 387 25.04 9.91 14.88
C SER A 387 25.05 11.38 14.51
N THR A 388 24.97 12.27 15.51
CA THR A 388 25.19 13.69 15.26
C THR A 388 26.66 13.92 14.97
N LYS A 389 26.95 14.55 13.84
CA LYS A 389 28.32 14.94 13.47
C LYS A 389 28.57 16.36 13.94
N ALA A 390 29.71 16.57 14.56
CA ALA A 390 30.16 17.87 15.00
C ALA A 390 31.62 18.07 14.61
N THR A 391 32.01 19.33 14.40
CA THR A 391 33.36 19.70 13.97
C THR A 391 34.04 20.52 15.04
N LEU A 392 35.33 20.24 15.18
CA LEU A 392 36.29 20.98 16.00
C LEU A 392 37.33 21.61 15.07
N LYS A 393 37.59 22.91 15.19
CA LYS A 393 38.67 23.57 14.44
C LYS A 393 39.96 23.59 15.26
N LEU A 394 41.07 23.22 14.60
CA LEU A 394 42.41 23.33 15.15
C LEU A 394 43.24 24.35 14.38
N ASN A 395 43.96 25.19 15.12
CA ASN A 395 44.96 26.13 14.65
C ASN A 395 46.31 25.42 14.41
N THR A 396 46.30 24.38 13.58
CA THR A 396 47.50 23.58 13.26
C THR A 396 47.34 22.82 11.95
N ASN A 397 48.46 22.37 11.38
CA ASN A 397 48.49 21.63 10.12
C ASN A 397 48.22 20.13 10.31
N LEU A 398 47.90 19.46 9.20
CA LEU A 398 47.60 18.03 9.18
C LEU A 398 48.74 17.18 9.74
N THR A 399 50.00 17.49 9.41
CA THR A 399 51.17 16.72 9.85
C THR A 399 51.31 16.72 11.37
N PHE A 400 51.17 17.88 12.00
CA PHE A 400 51.24 18.01 13.45
C PHE A 400 50.04 17.32 14.12
N TYR A 401 48.83 17.50 13.57
CA TYR A 401 47.65 16.80 14.08
C TYR A 401 47.81 15.29 14.09
N GLN A 402 48.37 14.69 13.03
CA GLN A 402 48.60 13.24 12.99
C GLN A 402 49.52 12.74 14.12
N GLN A 403 50.45 13.58 14.60
CA GLN A 403 51.32 13.25 15.73
C GLN A 403 50.58 13.31 17.06
N ILE A 404 49.63 14.26 17.22
CA ILE A 404 48.95 14.53 18.50
C ILE A 404 47.54 13.92 18.60
N LYS A 405 47.01 13.34 17.52
CA LYS A 405 45.60 12.91 17.40
C LYS A 405 45.12 12.06 18.58
N ASN A 406 45.89 11.04 18.94
CA ASN A 406 45.50 10.11 20.01
C ASN A 406 45.48 10.80 21.37
N ASP A 407 46.49 11.63 21.65
CA ASP A 407 46.60 12.35 22.92
C ASP A 407 45.50 13.42 23.05
N LEU A 408 45.24 14.16 21.97
CA LEU A 408 44.15 15.13 21.89
C LEU A 408 42.79 14.46 22.14
N TYR A 409 42.55 13.31 21.51
CA TYR A 409 41.32 12.55 21.68
C TYR A 409 41.13 12.05 23.12
N GLN A 410 42.16 11.47 23.72
CA GLN A 410 42.11 10.98 25.11
C GLN A 410 41.91 12.12 26.11
N GLN A 411 42.54 13.27 25.88
CA GLN A 411 42.33 14.46 26.70
C GLN A 411 40.86 14.92 26.66
N ILE A 412 40.24 14.96 25.47
CA ILE A 412 38.84 15.33 25.31
C ILE A 412 37.90 14.39 26.07
N ILE A 413 38.04 13.08 25.88
CA ILE A 413 37.12 12.13 26.50
C ILE A 413 37.24 12.09 28.01
N THR A 414 38.45 12.16 28.56
CA THR A 414 38.67 12.02 30.01
C THR A 414 38.14 13.19 30.84
N ARG A 415 37.80 14.33 30.21
CA ARG A 415 37.26 15.52 30.89
C ARG A 415 35.77 15.70 30.73
N LEU A 416 35.14 14.93 29.86
CA LEU A 416 33.69 14.89 29.73
C LEU A 416 33.15 13.80 30.67
N PRO A 417 32.06 14.06 31.42
CA PRO A 417 31.41 13.05 32.25
C PRO A 417 30.56 12.11 31.39
N ILE A 418 31.18 11.43 30.42
CA ILE A 418 30.53 10.54 29.44
C ILE A 418 31.31 9.23 29.30
N ASP A 419 30.64 8.16 28.91
CA ASP A 419 31.31 6.93 28.51
C ASP A 419 32.20 7.16 27.28
N SER A 420 33.36 6.52 27.23
CA SER A 420 34.38 6.74 26.18
C SER A 420 33.95 6.32 24.77
N ASN A 421 32.84 5.60 24.63
CA ASN A 421 32.22 5.23 23.36
C ASN A 421 31.22 6.29 22.84
N ARG A 422 30.97 7.36 23.61
CA ARG A 422 29.97 8.40 23.33
C ARG A 422 30.42 9.45 22.33
N LEU A 423 31.73 9.60 22.15
CA LEU A 423 32.35 10.62 21.31
C LEU A 423 33.56 9.99 20.61
N TYR A 424 33.61 10.00 19.28
CA TYR A 424 34.77 9.49 18.53
C TYR A 424 35.08 10.29 17.28
N ILE A 425 36.36 10.34 16.90
CA ILE A 425 36.81 11.00 15.67
C ILE A 425 36.43 10.11 14.47
N THR A 426 35.74 10.67 13.48
CA THR A 426 35.26 9.89 12.31
C THR A 426 36.36 9.61 11.29
N GLY A 427 37.46 10.36 11.35
CA GLY A 427 38.55 10.33 10.37
C GLY A 427 38.39 11.34 9.23
N ASN A 428 37.23 12.00 9.13
CA ASN A 428 37.04 13.11 8.19
C ASN A 428 37.74 14.36 8.70
N ILE A 429 38.65 14.89 7.89
CA ILE A 429 39.41 16.11 8.16
C ILE A 429 39.24 17.02 6.96
N GLN A 430 38.89 18.28 7.18
CA GLN A 430 38.81 19.28 6.12
C GLN A 430 39.90 20.32 6.35
N SER A 431 40.62 20.68 5.29
CA SER A 431 41.52 21.82 5.32
C SER A 431 40.71 23.10 5.24
N ASP A 432 40.94 24.02 6.17
CA ASP A 432 40.49 25.40 6.01
C ASP A 432 41.47 26.08 5.04
N PHE A 433 41.02 26.50 3.86
CA PHE A 433 41.93 26.93 2.78
C PHE A 433 42.56 28.32 3.03
N VAL A 434 42.19 29.00 4.12
CA VAL A 434 42.57 30.40 4.39
C VAL A 434 43.80 30.50 5.29
N ASP A 435 43.94 29.60 6.26
CA ASP A 435 45.05 29.49 7.21
C ASP A 435 45.35 28.00 7.34
N SER A 436 46.56 27.56 7.71
CA SER A 436 46.92 26.12 7.81
C SER A 436 46.18 25.34 8.92
N ASN A 437 44.92 25.65 9.17
CA ASN A 437 44.01 25.12 10.15
C ASN A 437 43.24 23.93 9.57
N ILE A 438 42.75 23.07 10.46
CA ILE A 438 41.99 21.88 10.07
C ILE A 438 40.70 21.79 10.87
N LEU A 439 39.65 21.27 10.23
CA LEU A 439 38.41 20.88 10.88
C LEU A 439 38.39 19.37 11.06
N ILE A 440 38.24 18.91 12.29
CA ILE A 440 38.13 17.50 12.65
C ILE A 440 36.68 17.17 12.92
N GLU A 441 36.17 16.15 12.24
CA GLU A 441 34.82 15.64 12.48
C GLU A 441 34.82 14.61 13.62
N PHE A 442 33.90 14.82 14.55
CA PHE A 442 33.51 13.90 15.60
C PHE A 442 32.10 13.38 15.35
N ALA A 443 31.87 12.12 15.70
CA ALA A 443 30.54 11.57 15.86
C ALA A 443 30.21 11.53 17.35
N VAL A 444 29.04 12.06 17.70
CA VAL A 444 28.48 12.02 19.04
C VAL A 444 27.33 11.02 19.04
N THR A 445 27.39 10.05 19.96
CA THR A 445 26.41 8.99 20.08
C THR A 445 25.55 9.17 21.32
N LYS A 446 24.40 8.49 21.34
CA LYS A 446 23.43 8.56 22.44
C LYS A 446 23.86 7.75 23.66
N ALA A 447 23.36 8.17 24.82
CA ALA A 447 23.48 7.43 26.07
C ALA A 447 22.82 6.07 25.96
N THR A 448 23.39 5.07 26.62
CA THR A 448 22.69 3.80 26.86
C THR A 448 21.56 3.99 27.87
N ASN A 449 21.74 4.88 28.86
CA ASN A 449 20.73 5.24 29.85
C ASN A 449 20.62 6.77 30.03
N SER A 450 19.60 7.39 29.45
CA SER A 450 19.40 8.85 29.47
C SER A 450 19.03 9.47 30.81
N SER A 451 18.61 8.68 31.80
CA SER A 451 18.22 9.22 33.10
C SER A 451 19.42 9.75 33.88
N ASN A 452 20.63 9.27 33.56
CA ASN A 452 21.85 9.53 34.31
C ASN A 452 23.02 10.00 33.44
N GLU A 453 22.85 10.11 32.12
CA GLU A 453 23.93 10.45 31.18
C GLU A 453 23.56 11.68 30.33
N PRO A 454 24.53 12.54 29.97
CA PRO A 454 24.30 13.71 29.12
C PRO A 454 23.71 13.36 27.74
N SER A 455 22.80 14.19 27.25
CA SER A 455 22.24 14.10 25.89
C SER A 455 23.29 14.48 24.84
N VAL A 456 23.00 14.22 23.56
CA VAL A 456 23.90 14.63 22.47
C VAL A 456 24.07 16.16 22.43
N ASN A 457 23.00 16.92 22.67
CA ASN A 457 23.07 18.38 22.72
C ASN A 457 23.88 18.86 23.92
N ASP A 458 23.75 18.21 25.07
CA ASP A 458 24.54 18.55 26.26
C ASP A 458 26.03 18.35 25.98
N ILE A 459 26.43 17.21 25.40
CA ILE A 459 27.84 16.95 25.04
C ILE A 459 28.37 18.01 24.07
N ILE A 460 27.58 18.38 23.07
CA ILE A 460 27.98 19.37 22.06
C ILE A 460 28.15 20.75 22.72
N ASN A 461 27.17 21.17 23.53
CA ASN A 461 27.19 22.47 24.20
C ASN A 461 28.30 22.54 25.24
N ASP A 462 28.46 21.52 26.08
CA ASP A 462 29.50 21.44 27.10
C ASP A 462 30.88 21.51 26.45
N LEU A 463 31.14 20.71 25.41
CA LEU A 463 32.43 20.73 24.73
C LEU A 463 32.68 22.07 24.03
N ASN A 464 31.65 22.66 23.42
CA ASN A 464 31.73 24.00 22.83
C ASN A 464 32.10 25.06 23.87
N ASP A 465 31.42 25.07 25.01
CA ASP A 465 31.65 26.03 26.08
C ASP A 465 33.02 25.83 26.73
N MET A 466 33.43 24.58 26.92
CA MET A 466 34.77 24.23 27.40
C MET A 466 35.87 24.77 26.47
N ILE A 467 35.70 24.67 25.15
CA ILE A 467 36.69 25.14 24.16
C ILE A 467 36.68 26.68 24.05
N LYS A 468 35.51 27.31 24.04
CA LYS A 468 35.39 28.77 24.00
C LYS A 468 35.99 29.42 25.25
N ASN A 469 35.86 28.74 26.39
CA ASN A 469 36.40 29.18 27.69
C ASN A 469 37.61 28.34 28.12
N LYS A 470 38.45 27.90 27.17
CA LYS A 470 39.55 26.95 27.41
C LYS A 470 40.54 27.37 28.51
N ASP A 471 40.68 28.66 28.76
CA ASP A 471 41.57 29.21 29.78
C ASP A 471 40.97 29.15 31.20
N GLY A 472 39.69 28.81 31.35
CA GLY A 472 38.99 28.69 32.64
C GLY A 472 38.21 27.38 32.83
N SER A 473 38.25 26.48 31.85
CA SER A 473 37.54 25.20 31.88
C SER A 473 38.45 24.05 32.33
N ALA A 474 37.91 22.84 32.41
CA ALA A 474 38.69 21.62 32.67
C ALA A 474 39.74 21.32 31.57
N LEU A 475 39.77 22.13 30.50
CA LEU A 475 40.78 22.10 29.46
C LEU A 475 42.08 22.81 29.85
N PHE A 476 42.08 23.72 30.83
CA PHE A 476 43.16 24.69 31.14
C PHE A 476 44.58 24.10 31.31
N ASP A 477 44.70 22.83 31.72
CA ASP A 477 45.98 22.16 31.98
C ASP A 477 46.43 21.22 30.85
N TRP A 478 45.88 21.34 29.64
CA TRP A 478 46.26 20.49 28.51
C TRP A 478 47.47 21.01 27.72
N ASN A 479 48.35 20.10 27.32
CA ASN A 479 49.50 20.41 26.46
C ASN A 479 49.09 20.92 25.06
N TYR A 480 47.87 20.61 24.61
CA TYR A 480 47.39 20.90 23.25
C TYR A 480 46.26 21.94 23.19
N ILE A 481 45.94 22.66 24.28
CA ILE A 481 44.93 23.75 24.29
C ILE A 481 45.24 24.82 23.24
N LYS A 482 46.53 25.08 23.03
CA LYS A 482 47.01 26.12 22.13
C LYS A 482 46.55 25.90 20.70
N VAL A 483 46.35 24.65 20.30
CA VAL A 483 45.85 24.33 18.96
C VAL A 483 44.33 24.36 18.84
N LEU A 484 43.57 24.40 19.94
CA LEU A 484 42.11 24.53 19.86
C LEU A 484 41.71 25.95 19.48
N ASP A 485 40.86 26.09 18.46
CA ASP A 485 40.28 27.39 18.08
C ASP A 485 39.11 27.75 19.00
N SER A 486 39.36 28.65 19.96
CA SER A 486 38.35 29.15 20.90
C SER A 486 37.31 30.07 20.25
N ASN A 487 37.58 30.65 19.07
CA ASN A 487 36.58 31.45 18.37
C ASN A 487 35.56 30.55 17.67
N TYR A 488 36.01 29.42 17.14
CA TYR A 488 35.15 28.44 16.48
C TYR A 488 34.37 27.56 17.48
N GLY A 489 35.05 27.03 18.50
CA GLY A 489 34.44 26.11 19.48
C GLY A 489 34.19 24.70 18.92
N PHE A 490 33.05 24.11 19.29
CA PHE A 490 32.60 22.81 18.79
C PHE A 490 31.20 22.95 18.20
N GLN A 491 31.06 22.71 16.90
CA GLN A 491 29.85 23.08 16.15
C GLN A 491 29.21 21.84 15.53
N ILE A 492 27.88 21.78 15.51
CA ILE A 492 27.18 20.77 14.71
C ILE A 492 27.57 20.98 13.24
N LYS A 493 27.97 19.91 12.57
CA LYS A 493 28.24 19.95 11.14
C LYS A 493 26.89 20.10 10.43
N GLY A 494 26.66 21.29 9.87
CA GLY A 494 25.48 21.56 9.03
C GLY A 494 25.38 20.51 7.91
N ILE A 495 24.16 20.04 7.66
CA ILE A 495 23.84 19.07 6.60
C ILE A 495 24.14 19.68 5.24
#